data_AF-C1BHH1-F1
#
_entry.id   AF-C1BHH1-F1
#
_cell.length_a   1.000
_cell.length_b   1.000
_cell.length_c   1.000
_cell.angle_alpha   90.00
_cell.angle_beta   90.00
_cell.angle_gamma   90.00
#
_symmetry.space_group_name_H-M   'P 1'
#
loop_
_entity.id
_entity.type
_entity.pdbx_description
1 polymer ?
#
loop_
_entity_poly.entity_id
_entity_poly.type
_entity_poly.pdbx_seq_one_letter_code
_entity_poly.pdbx_strand_id
1 'polypeptide(L)'
;MEAVVSDLVAPEDLSKFEKKYNAELVKGGVPKETKFEYAWCLIRSKYSDDIKKGIVLLEELVNKGSKNDARDFLFCLAVANYRLKDYEKGLKYIRTLLKNEPGNNQALELEKLIDKALKKDGLVGMAIVGGIGLGVAGLAGLIGLAVSKGHGPRS
;
A
#
# COMPACT_ATOMS: atom_id res chain seq x y z
N MET A 1 -1.10 8.14 11.53
CA MET A 1 -0.64 7.49 10.28
C MET A 1 -0.19 8.46 9.17
N GLU A 2 -0.96 9.51 8.82
CA GLU A 2 -0.63 10.39 7.66
C GLU A 2 0.78 10.98 7.70
N ALA A 3 1.27 11.38 8.88
CA ALA A 3 2.62 11.89 9.05
C ALA A 3 3.72 10.91 8.57
N VAL A 4 3.51 9.60 8.72
CA VAL A 4 4.50 8.56 8.38
C VAL A 4 4.63 8.41 6.86
N VAL A 5 3.53 8.54 6.12
CA VAL A 5 3.53 8.43 4.65
C VAL A 5 3.96 9.73 3.97
N SER A 6 3.83 10.87 4.66
CA SER A 6 4.27 12.18 4.17
C SER A 6 5.71 12.54 4.56
N ASP A 7 6.33 11.79 5.48
CA ASP A 7 7.65 12.13 6.01
C ASP A 7 8.75 11.95 4.95
N LEU A 8 9.46 13.04 4.64
CA LEU A 8 10.54 13.06 3.67
C LEU A 8 11.88 12.77 4.36
N VAL A 9 12.71 11.95 3.73
CA VAL A 9 14.09 11.75 4.19
C VAL A 9 14.93 13.00 3.91
N ALA A 10 15.79 13.35 4.84
CA ALA A 10 16.79 14.40 4.63
C ALA A 10 17.80 13.95 3.55
N PRO A 11 18.20 14.82 2.59
CA PRO A 11 19.16 14.46 1.55
C PRO A 11 20.49 13.94 2.10
N GLU A 12 20.91 14.45 3.26
CA GLU A 12 22.14 14.08 3.95
C GLU A 12 22.08 12.63 4.43
N ASP A 13 20.94 12.21 4.98
CA ASP A 13 20.71 10.84 5.42
C ASP A 13 20.69 9.89 4.21
N LEU A 14 19.99 10.26 3.14
CA LEU A 14 19.95 9.45 1.92
C LEU A 14 21.37 9.23 1.36
N SER A 15 22.18 10.29 1.28
CA SER A 15 23.57 10.20 0.81
C SER A 15 24.45 9.35 1.74
N LYS A 16 24.26 9.46 3.06
CA LYS A 16 24.98 8.66 4.05
C LYS A 16 24.71 7.16 3.87
N PHE A 17 23.45 6.77 3.77
CA PHE A 17 23.08 5.36 3.62
C PHE A 17 23.42 4.82 2.22
N GLU A 18 23.36 5.65 1.18
CA GLU A 18 23.83 5.28 -0.15
C GLU A 18 25.32 4.97 -0.17
N LYS A 19 26.16 5.82 0.44
CA LYS A 19 27.60 5.58 0.56
C LYS A 19 27.90 4.28 1.31
N LYS A 20 27.19 4.04 2.43
CA LYS A 20 27.32 2.80 3.21
C LYS A 20 26.94 1.58 2.36
N TYR A 21 25.82 1.64 1.65
CA TYR A 21 25.36 0.57 0.77
C TYR A 21 26.38 0.24 -0.33
N ASN A 22 26.87 1.26 -1.03
CA ASN A 22 27.83 1.09 -2.12
C ASN A 22 29.18 0.55 -1.62
N ALA A 23 29.65 1.01 -0.46
CA ALA A 23 30.89 0.51 0.14
C ALA A 23 30.81 -0.99 0.47
N GLU A 24 29.68 -1.46 0.99
CA GLU A 24 29.47 -2.89 1.26
C GLU A 24 29.25 -3.70 -0.03
N LEU A 25 28.60 -3.10 -1.04
CA LEU A 25 28.40 -3.75 -2.33
C LEU A 25 29.74 -4.08 -3.03
N VAL A 26 30.70 -3.17 -2.98
CA VAL A 26 32.06 -3.39 -3.53
C VAL A 26 32.80 -4.51 -2.78
N LYS A 27 32.51 -4.73 -1.50
CA LYS A 27 33.12 -5.81 -0.68
C LYS A 27 32.54 -7.20 -0.97
N GLY A 28 31.59 -7.33 -1.90
CA GLY A 28 31.06 -8.62 -2.36
C GLY A 28 29.68 -8.98 -1.81
N GLY A 29 29.04 -8.11 -1.03
CA GLY A 29 27.67 -8.33 -0.57
C GLY A 29 27.19 -7.29 0.44
N VAL A 30 25.92 -6.92 0.35
CA VAL A 30 25.33 -5.94 1.27
C VAL A 30 24.58 -6.68 2.39
N PRO A 31 24.91 -6.42 3.68
CA PRO A 31 24.16 -6.95 4.82
C PRO A 31 22.67 -6.58 4.76
N LYS A 32 21.82 -7.45 5.31
CA LYS A 32 20.35 -7.25 5.37
C LYS A 32 19.98 -5.88 5.93
N GLU A 33 20.60 -5.52 7.05
CA GLU A 33 20.39 -4.26 7.77
C GLU A 33 20.75 -3.05 6.91
N THR A 34 21.95 -3.01 6.33
CA THR A 34 22.39 -1.93 5.44
C THR A 34 21.47 -1.78 4.22
N LYS A 35 21.02 -2.89 3.63
CA LYS A 35 20.08 -2.86 2.51
C LYS A 35 18.73 -2.28 2.95
N PHE A 36 18.23 -2.67 4.13
CA PHE A 36 16.98 -2.17 4.67
C PHE A 36 17.05 -0.67 4.98
N GLU A 37 18.10 -0.21 5.66
CA GLU A 37 18.29 1.21 5.99
C GLU A 37 18.30 2.10 4.73
N TYR A 38 19.01 1.66 3.70
CA TYR A 38 19.05 2.38 2.43
C TYR A 38 17.68 2.36 1.72
N ALA A 39 17.01 1.20 1.69
CA ALA A 39 15.68 1.08 1.09
C ALA A 39 14.64 1.95 1.82
N TRP A 40 14.70 2.02 3.16
CA TRP A 40 13.83 2.86 3.98
C TRP A 40 14.00 4.35 3.65
N CYS A 41 15.24 4.80 3.44
CA CYS A 41 15.50 6.16 2.99
C CYS A 41 14.96 6.42 1.59
N LEU A 42 15.20 5.49 0.65
CA LEU A 42 14.74 5.59 -0.73
C LEU A 42 13.21 5.71 -0.84
N ILE A 43 12.45 4.89 -0.09
CA ILE A 43 10.99 4.96 -0.13
C ILE A 43 10.40 6.20 0.53
N ARG A 44 11.23 7.01 1.21
CA ARG A 44 10.92 8.32 1.79
C ARG A 44 11.48 9.49 0.97
N SER A 45 12.13 9.21 -0.17
CA SER A 45 12.60 10.24 -1.10
C SER A 45 11.43 11.01 -1.71
N LYS A 46 11.70 12.23 -2.19
CA LYS A 46 10.76 13.03 -2.99
C LYS A 46 10.67 12.58 -4.44
N TYR A 47 11.65 11.78 -4.91
CA TYR A 47 11.73 11.34 -6.30
C TYR A 47 11.13 9.94 -6.47
N SER A 48 10.24 9.78 -7.44
CA SER A 48 9.55 8.50 -7.66
C SER A 48 10.50 7.36 -8.05
N ASP A 49 11.61 7.66 -8.72
CA ASP A 49 12.57 6.62 -9.13
C ASP A 49 13.37 6.07 -7.94
N ASP A 50 13.67 6.91 -6.95
CA ASP A 50 14.23 6.44 -5.68
C ASP A 50 13.24 5.51 -4.97
N ILE A 51 11.96 5.89 -4.91
CA ILE A 51 10.93 5.06 -4.28
C ILE A 51 10.84 3.70 -4.98
N LYS A 52 10.82 3.66 -6.31
CA LYS A 52 10.83 2.41 -7.09
C LYS A 52 12.06 1.56 -6.78
N LYS A 53 13.25 2.17 -6.70
CA LYS A 53 14.49 1.47 -6.31
C LYS A 53 14.37 0.88 -4.90
N GLY A 54 13.81 1.64 -3.96
CA GLY A 54 13.55 1.19 -2.59
C GLY A 54 12.59 -0.01 -2.54
N ILE A 55 11.53 0.00 -3.35
CA ILE A 55 10.59 -1.13 -3.48
C ILE A 55 11.33 -2.40 -3.90
N VAL A 56 12.15 -2.34 -4.96
CA VAL A 56 12.91 -3.51 -5.44
C VAL A 56 13.81 -4.07 -4.33
N LEU A 57 14.51 -3.21 -3.60
CA LEU A 57 15.37 -3.65 -2.49
C LEU A 57 14.56 -4.30 -1.35
N LEU A 58 13.38 -3.77 -1.02
CA LEU A 58 12.50 -4.36 -0.02
C LEU A 58 11.92 -5.71 -0.46
N GLU A 59 11.54 -5.87 -1.73
CA GLU A 59 11.04 -7.15 -2.26
C GLU A 59 12.12 -8.24 -2.21
N GLU A 60 13.37 -7.89 -2.52
CA GLU A 60 14.50 -8.82 -2.34
C GLU A 60 14.68 -9.24 -0.89
N LEU A 61 14.48 -8.31 0.06
CA LEU A 61 14.57 -8.57 1.49
C LEU A 61 13.42 -9.47 1.98
N VAL A 62 12.19 -9.28 1.47
CA VAL A 62 11.05 -10.17 1.77
C VAL A 62 11.33 -11.59 1.31
N ASN A 63 11.89 -11.76 0.11
CA ASN A 63 12.16 -13.08 -0.46
C ASN A 63 13.29 -13.84 0.26
N LYS A 64 14.25 -13.10 0.84
CA LYS A 64 15.43 -13.68 1.53
C LYS A 64 15.29 -13.70 3.06
N GLY A 65 14.30 -12.99 3.60
CA GLY A 65 14.14 -12.74 5.03
C GLY A 65 13.35 -13.83 5.77
N SER A 66 13.38 -13.76 7.10
CA SER A 66 12.52 -14.60 7.95
C SER A 66 11.09 -14.07 7.94
N LYS A 67 10.11 -14.91 8.36
CA LYS A 67 8.70 -14.49 8.49
C LYS A 67 8.51 -13.31 9.45
N ASN A 68 9.42 -13.12 10.41
CA ASN A 68 9.36 -12.00 11.35
C ASN A 68 9.82 -10.70 10.67
N ASP A 69 10.93 -10.74 9.93
CA ASP A 69 11.45 -9.57 9.20
C ASP A 69 10.50 -9.14 8.07
N ALA A 70 9.80 -10.09 7.47
CA ALA A 70 8.82 -9.81 6.42
C ALA A 70 7.72 -8.84 6.88
N ARG A 71 7.43 -8.75 8.20
CA ARG A 71 6.40 -7.85 8.73
C ARG A 71 6.75 -6.38 8.48
N ASP A 72 7.96 -5.99 8.86
CA ASP A 72 8.45 -4.62 8.68
C ASP A 72 8.57 -4.28 7.19
N PHE A 73 9.05 -5.23 6.38
CA PHE A 73 9.20 -5.02 4.94
C PHE A 73 7.85 -4.86 4.22
N LEU A 74 6.84 -5.65 4.60
CA LEU A 74 5.48 -5.53 4.05
C LEU A 74 4.84 -4.18 4.40
N PHE A 75 5.06 -3.70 5.63
CA PHE A 75 4.60 -2.37 6.02
C PHE A 75 5.29 -1.28 5.18
N CYS A 76 6.61 -1.36 5.02
CA CYS A 76 7.38 -0.42 4.19
C CYS A 76 6.94 -0.44 2.73
N LEU A 77 6.66 -1.62 2.17
CA LEU A 77 6.17 -1.78 0.79
C LEU A 77 4.78 -1.14 0.63
N ALA A 78 3.89 -1.27 1.61
CA ALA A 78 2.59 -0.62 1.58
C ALA A 78 2.72 0.91 1.57
N VAL A 79 3.60 1.46 2.41
CA VAL A 79 3.93 2.91 2.44
C VAL A 79 4.48 3.38 1.10
N ALA A 80 5.44 2.67 0.52
CA ALA A 80 6.06 3.03 -0.75
C ALA A 80 5.06 3.07 -1.91
N ASN A 81 4.21 2.04 -2.01
CA ASN A 81 3.17 1.96 -3.05
C ASN A 81 2.08 3.01 -2.86
N TYR A 82 1.70 3.33 -1.62
CA TYR A 82 0.81 4.46 -1.33
C TYR A 82 1.37 5.79 -1.86
N ARG A 83 2.66 6.06 -1.65
CA ARG A 83 3.32 7.28 -2.13
C ARG A 83 3.40 7.36 -3.66
N LEU A 84 3.49 6.21 -4.34
CA LEU A 84 3.41 6.12 -5.79
C LEU A 84 1.98 6.12 -6.34
N LYS A 85 0.96 6.21 -5.48
CA LYS A 85 -0.45 6.07 -5.81
C LYS A 85 -0.84 4.70 -6.40
N ASP A 86 0.01 3.68 -6.23
CA ASP A 86 -0.30 2.29 -6.56
C ASP A 86 -1.05 1.66 -5.37
N TYR A 87 -2.27 2.15 -5.14
CA TYR A 87 -3.05 1.80 -3.95
C TYR A 87 -3.41 0.31 -3.90
N GLU A 88 -3.63 -0.33 -5.04
CA GLU A 88 -3.95 -1.76 -5.11
C GLU A 88 -2.80 -2.63 -4.60
N LYS A 89 -1.56 -2.35 -5.04
CA LYS A 89 -0.39 -3.04 -4.50
C LYS A 89 -0.18 -2.71 -3.02
N GLY A 90 -0.38 -1.45 -2.63
CA GLY A 90 -0.34 -1.04 -1.23
C GLY A 90 -1.28 -1.87 -0.34
N LEU A 91 -2.54 -2.04 -0.77
CA LEU A 91 -3.53 -2.87 -0.08
C LEU A 91 -3.12 -4.34 -0.04
N LYS A 92 -2.55 -4.88 -1.12
CA LYS A 92 -2.08 -6.27 -1.16
C LYS A 92 -1.03 -6.55 -0.08
N TYR A 93 -0.02 -5.70 0.07
CA TYR A 93 1.02 -5.89 1.09
C TYR A 93 0.46 -5.73 2.51
N ILE A 94 -0.32 -4.69 2.77
CA ILE A 94 -0.81 -4.42 4.13
C ILE A 94 -1.81 -5.48 4.61
N ARG A 95 -2.69 -5.98 3.73
CA ARG A 95 -3.59 -7.09 4.03
C ARG A 95 -2.84 -8.40 4.26
N THR A 96 -1.70 -8.59 3.59
CA THR A 96 -0.82 -9.75 3.83
C THR A 96 -0.20 -9.68 5.22
N LEU A 97 0.21 -8.48 5.68
CA LEU A 97 0.65 -8.26 7.05
C LEU A 97 -0.49 -8.56 8.05
N LEU A 98 -1.69 -8.01 7.83
CA LEU A 98 -2.85 -8.19 8.71
C LEU A 98 -3.35 -9.64 8.81
N LYS A 99 -3.17 -10.45 7.76
CA LYS A 99 -3.44 -11.90 7.83
C LYS A 99 -2.56 -12.61 8.86
N ASN A 100 -1.33 -12.15 9.03
CA ASN A 100 -0.37 -12.71 9.99
C ASN A 100 -0.52 -12.05 11.38
N GLU A 101 -0.89 -10.77 11.42
CA GLU A 101 -1.04 -9.97 12.63
C GLU A 101 -2.35 -9.16 12.62
N PRO A 102 -3.50 -9.78 12.87
CA PRO A 102 -4.80 -9.10 12.78
C PRO A 102 -4.98 -7.97 13.81
N GLY A 103 -4.22 -7.99 14.91
CA GLY A 103 -4.25 -6.96 15.96
C GLY A 103 -3.27 -5.80 15.74
N ASN A 104 -2.58 -5.74 14.60
CA ASN A 104 -1.62 -4.68 14.34
C ASN A 104 -2.33 -3.36 14.00
N ASN A 105 -2.47 -2.49 15.00
CA ASN A 105 -3.16 -1.20 14.87
C ASN A 105 -2.54 -0.29 13.80
N GLN A 106 -1.21 -0.31 13.65
CA GLN A 106 -0.53 0.49 12.62
C GLN A 106 -0.89 -0.01 11.21
N ALA A 107 -0.95 -1.31 11.00
CA ALA A 107 -1.35 -1.88 9.73
C ALA A 107 -2.83 -1.62 9.40
N LEU A 108 -3.71 -1.68 10.40
CA LEU A 108 -5.13 -1.35 10.26
C LEU A 108 -5.35 0.13 9.91
N GLU A 109 -4.60 1.04 10.53
CA GLU A 109 -4.65 2.46 10.19
C GLU A 109 -4.16 2.71 8.75
N LEU A 110 -3.10 2.01 8.32
CA LEU A 110 -2.53 2.17 6.99
C LEU A 110 -3.48 1.64 5.92
N GLU A 111 -4.10 0.49 6.15
CA GLU A 111 -5.15 -0.05 5.26
C GLU A 111 -6.28 0.96 5.06
N LYS A 112 -6.85 1.50 6.15
CA LYS A 112 -7.90 2.51 6.09
C LYS A 112 -7.48 3.76 5.32
N LEU A 113 -6.23 4.19 5.50
CA LEU A 113 -5.66 5.35 4.82
C LEU A 113 -5.52 5.09 3.31
N ILE A 114 -5.04 3.92 2.91
CA ILE A 114 -4.93 3.52 1.50
C ILE A 114 -6.32 3.39 0.87
N ASP A 115 -7.27 2.72 1.52
CA ASP A 115 -8.66 2.58 1.03
C ASP A 115 -9.34 3.94 0.85
N LYS A 116 -9.13 4.88 1.78
CA LYS A 116 -9.65 6.24 1.67
C LYS A 116 -9.05 6.99 0.47
N ALA A 117 -7.75 6.85 0.24
CA ALA A 117 -7.08 7.48 -0.90
C ALA A 117 -7.51 6.88 -2.23
N LEU A 118 -7.64 5.54 -2.32
CA LEU A 118 -8.15 4.86 -3.51
C LEU A 118 -9.56 5.36 -3.89
N LYS A 119 -10.46 5.48 -2.90
CA LYS A 119 -11.81 6.02 -3.10
C LYS A 119 -11.79 7.49 -3.53
N LYS A 120 -10.91 8.29 -2.93
CA LYS A 120 -10.80 9.73 -3.18
C LYS A 120 -10.23 10.04 -4.56
N ASP A 121 -9.17 9.35 -4.98
CA ASP A 121 -8.47 9.60 -6.25
C ASP A 121 -9.24 9.04 -7.46
N GLY A 122 -10.45 8.49 -7.26
CA GLY A 122 -11.35 8.10 -8.35
C GLY A 122 -10.89 6.89 -9.15
N LEU A 123 -9.81 6.22 -8.74
CA LEU A 123 -9.31 4.95 -9.28
C LEU A 123 -10.24 3.76 -8.96
N VAL A 124 -11.46 4.02 -8.50
CA VAL A 124 -12.52 3.01 -8.36
C VAL A 124 -13.14 2.78 -9.74
N GLY A 125 -12.39 2.12 -10.61
CA GLY A 125 -12.95 1.40 -11.75
C GLY A 125 -13.69 0.18 -11.22
N MET A 126 -15.00 0.29 -10.97
CA MET A 126 -15.94 -0.80 -10.69
C MET A 126 -15.66 -1.69 -9.45
N ALA A 127 -16.70 -1.85 -8.63
CA ALA A 127 -16.86 -2.86 -7.56
C ALA A 127 -16.03 -2.70 -6.28
N ILE A 128 -16.54 -1.90 -5.33
CA ILE A 128 -16.48 -2.29 -3.92
C ILE A 128 -17.90 -2.68 -3.50
N VAL A 129 -18.29 -3.90 -3.88
CA VAL A 129 -19.27 -4.71 -3.14
C VAL A 129 -18.45 -5.54 -2.17
N GLY A 130 -18.70 -5.40 -0.87
CA GLY A 130 -18.02 -6.17 0.17
C GLY A 130 -18.07 -5.43 1.50
N GLY A 131 -19.21 -5.55 2.18
CA GLY A 131 -19.55 -4.78 3.37
C GLY A 131 -18.72 -5.08 4.62
N ILE A 132 -18.70 -4.10 5.52
CA ILE A 132 -19.17 -4.14 6.92
C ILE A 132 -19.09 -2.68 7.42
N GLY A 133 -20.20 -2.13 7.92
CA GLY A 133 -20.18 -1.01 8.87
C GLY A 133 -20.64 0.37 8.39
N LEU A 134 -21.95 0.61 8.54
CA LEU A 134 -22.57 1.82 9.10
C LEU A 134 -22.33 3.19 8.41
N GLY A 135 -23.36 3.61 7.66
CA GLY A 135 -23.60 5.01 7.31
C GLY A 135 -24.96 5.15 6.64
N VAL A 136 -26.01 5.36 7.43
CA VAL A 136 -27.37 5.66 6.95
C VAL A 136 -27.36 7.05 6.30
N ALA A 137 -27.12 7.13 4.99
CA ALA A 137 -27.55 8.23 4.13
C ALA A 137 -27.15 7.98 2.67
N GLY A 138 -28.15 7.88 1.79
CA GLY A 138 -28.00 8.25 0.39
C GLY A 138 -27.68 7.12 -0.59
N LEU A 139 -28.71 6.39 -1.01
CA LEU A 139 -29.19 6.42 -2.41
C LEU A 139 -30.51 5.64 -2.50
N ALA A 140 -31.59 6.37 -2.24
CA ALA A 140 -32.87 6.08 -2.85
C ALA A 140 -32.66 6.09 -4.37
N GLY A 141 -32.66 4.91 -5.00
CA GLY A 141 -32.42 4.83 -6.44
C GLY A 141 -32.74 3.49 -7.11
N LEU A 142 -33.31 2.50 -6.40
CA LEU A 142 -33.74 1.23 -7.01
C LEU A 142 -35.10 0.78 -6.49
N ILE A 143 -36.08 1.69 -6.44
CA ILE A 143 -37.49 1.31 -6.32
C ILE A 143 -38.32 2.15 -7.30
N GLY A 144 -38.80 1.49 -8.36
CA GLY A 144 -40.09 1.80 -8.98
C GLY A 144 -40.14 2.87 -10.08
N LEU A 145 -40.02 2.44 -11.34
CA LEU A 145 -40.80 2.98 -12.46
C LEU A 145 -41.08 1.81 -13.43
N ALA A 146 -42.12 1.01 -13.18
CA ALA A 146 -43.49 1.16 -13.68
C ALA A 146 -43.71 0.64 -15.13
N VAL A 147 -44.26 -0.58 -15.19
CA VAL A 147 -45.31 -1.13 -16.10
C VAL A 147 -45.50 -0.51 -17.51
N SER A 148 -45.48 -1.38 -18.53
CA SER A 148 -46.57 -1.43 -19.53
C SER A 148 -46.79 -2.83 -20.12
N LYS A 149 -47.88 -3.44 -19.65
CA LYS A 149 -48.90 -4.24 -20.36
C LYS A 149 -48.56 -4.82 -21.75
N GLY A 150 -48.41 -6.15 -21.83
CA GLY A 150 -48.60 -6.95 -23.04
C GLY A 150 -49.60 -8.07 -22.77
N HIS A 151 -50.84 -7.90 -23.24
CA HIS A 151 -51.94 -8.85 -23.11
C HIS A 151 -51.70 -10.13 -23.92
N GLY A 152 -51.90 -11.28 -23.27
CA GLY A 152 -52.46 -12.50 -23.85
C GLY A 152 -53.26 -13.23 -22.76
N PRO A 153 -54.19 -14.17 -23.04
CA PRO A 153 -54.31 -14.92 -24.30
C PRO A 153 -55.78 -15.23 -24.77
N ARG A 154 -55.86 -15.94 -25.91
CA ARG A 154 -56.91 -16.88 -26.41
C ARG A 154 -58.21 -16.35 -27.02
N SER A 155 -58.37 -16.65 -28.31
CA SER A 155 -59.48 -17.45 -28.86
C SER A 155 -58.88 -18.49 -29.79
#